data_AF-A0A938EIT4-F1
#
_entry.id   AF-A0A938EIT4-F1
#
_cell.length_a   1.000
_cell.length_b   1.000
_cell.length_c   1.000
_cell.angle_alpha   90.00
_cell.angle_beta   90.00
_cell.angle_gamma   90.00
#
_symmetry.space_group_name_H-M   'P 1'
#
loop_
_entity.id
_entity.type
_entity.pdbx_description
1 polymer ?
#
loop_
_entity_poly.entity_id
_entity_poly.type
_entity_poly.pdbx_seq_one_letter_code
_entity_poly.pdbx_strand_id
1 'polypeptide(L)'
;MTVTAANTAADLIDRWWQGYSDTGFGLRGGEWRYSGTKRVRFTLDAVKLVRDLPVSGTVTWHRAIGKVSVDLRLPASSGVRTVTGSWNADTDGALATLRVTGALGPATLTFPAP
;
A
#
# COMPACT_ATOMS: atom_id res chain seq x y z
N MET A 1 8.02 2.61 8.95
CA MET A 1 6.59 2.23 8.98
C MET A 1 5.84 2.79 7.78
N THR A 2 5.70 4.11 7.63
CA THR A 2 4.94 4.71 6.51
C THR A 2 5.49 4.35 5.13
N VAL A 3 6.81 4.49 4.92
CA VAL A 3 7.47 4.06 3.67
C VAL A 3 7.27 2.55 3.44
N THR A 4 7.40 1.74 4.48
CA THR A 4 7.17 0.28 4.40
C THR A 4 5.73 -0.07 4.02
N ALA A 5 4.74 0.67 4.50
CA ALA A 5 3.34 0.50 4.11
C ALA A 5 3.12 0.86 2.64
N ALA A 6 3.76 1.92 2.15
CA ALA A 6 3.76 2.28 0.72
C ALA A 6 4.46 1.21 -0.13
N ASN A 7 5.61 0.70 0.30
CA ASN A 7 6.30 -0.41 -0.39
C ASN A 7 5.49 -1.70 -0.37
N THR A 8 4.67 -1.93 0.67
CA THR A 8 3.74 -3.07 0.68
C THR A 8 2.72 -2.92 -0.44
N ALA A 9 2.21 -1.72 -0.70
CA ALA A 9 1.30 -1.47 -1.82
C ALA A 9 1.97 -1.67 -3.20
N ALA A 10 3.24 -1.26 -3.35
CA ALA A 10 4.01 -1.49 -4.57
C ALA A 10 4.27 -2.98 -4.83
N ASP A 11 4.65 -3.75 -3.80
CA ASP A 11 4.83 -5.21 -3.89
C ASP A 11 3.57 -5.91 -4.44
N LEU A 12 2.37 -5.47 -4.04
CA LEU A 12 1.12 -6.03 -4.59
C LEU A 12 0.95 -5.78 -6.09
N ILE A 13 1.32 -4.58 -6.56
CA ILE A 13 1.23 -4.19 -7.97
C ILE A 13 2.23 -5.00 -8.79
N ASP A 14 3.47 -5.14 -8.30
CA ASP A 14 4.49 -5.95 -8.97
C ASP A 14 4.09 -7.42 -9.04
N ARG A 15 3.53 -7.96 -7.96
CA ARG A 15 3.08 -9.35 -7.91
C ARG A 15 1.84 -9.62 -8.74
N TRP A 16 0.98 -8.61 -8.91
CA TRP A 16 -0.15 -8.71 -9.83
C TRP A 16 0.32 -8.90 -11.29
N TRP A 17 1.42 -8.25 -11.69
CA TRP A 17 2.01 -8.48 -13.01
C TRP A 17 2.60 -9.87 -13.18
N GLN A 18 3.08 -10.47 -12.10
CA GLN A 18 3.71 -11.79 -12.12
C GLN A 18 2.72 -12.95 -11.98
N GLY A 19 1.55 -12.72 -11.37
CA GLY A 19 0.56 -13.76 -11.09
C GLY A 19 -0.86 -13.31 -11.40
N TYR A 20 -1.49 -13.93 -12.38
CA TYR A 20 -2.93 -13.79 -12.67
C TYR A 20 -3.79 -14.62 -11.70
N SER A 21 -3.58 -14.46 -10.39
CA SER A 21 -4.34 -15.14 -9.34
C SER A 21 -5.09 -14.12 -8.50
N ASP A 22 -6.41 -14.28 -8.39
CA ASP A 22 -7.33 -13.38 -7.67
C ASP A 22 -6.95 -13.15 -6.20
N THR A 23 -6.11 -14.02 -5.65
CA THR A 23 -5.58 -13.96 -4.28
C THR A 23 -4.07 -14.17 -4.24
N GLY A 24 -3.42 -13.61 -3.22
CA GLY A 24 -2.01 -13.85 -2.92
C GLY A 24 -1.69 -13.63 -1.44
N PHE A 25 -0.42 -13.85 -1.09
CA PHE A 25 0.08 -13.74 0.28
C PHE A 25 1.18 -12.68 0.36
N GLY A 26 1.34 -12.01 1.50
CA GLY A 26 2.53 -11.21 1.76
C GLY A 26 3.78 -12.08 1.87
N LEU A 27 4.97 -11.53 1.59
CA LEU A 27 6.24 -12.28 1.65
C LEU A 27 6.51 -12.92 3.01
N ARG A 28 5.92 -12.38 4.08
CA ARG A 28 6.06 -12.86 5.45
C ARG A 28 4.72 -13.19 6.10
N GLY A 29 3.71 -13.49 5.27
CA GLY A 29 2.35 -13.85 5.69
C GLY A 29 1.32 -12.73 5.49
N GLY A 30 0.10 -13.03 5.93
CA GLY A 30 -1.09 -12.26 5.58
C GLY A 30 -1.52 -12.52 4.14
N GLU A 31 -2.72 -12.07 3.82
CA GLU A 31 -3.40 -12.35 2.55
C GLU A 31 -3.85 -11.07 1.89
N TRP A 32 -3.86 -11.09 0.56
CA TRP A 32 -4.49 -10.05 -0.23
C TRP A 32 -5.33 -10.67 -1.34
N ARG A 33 -6.35 -9.93 -1.74
CA ARG A 33 -7.19 -10.26 -2.90
C ARG A 33 -7.31 -9.04 -3.78
N TYR A 34 -7.51 -9.23 -5.06
CA TYR A 34 -7.77 -8.11 -5.97
C TYR A 34 -9.04 -8.30 -6.78
N SER A 35 -9.55 -7.18 -7.28
CA SER A 35 -10.60 -7.16 -8.29
C SER A 35 -10.36 -6.04 -9.30
N GLY A 36 -10.96 -6.20 -10.47
CA GLY A 36 -10.84 -5.23 -11.57
C GLY A 36 -9.54 -5.37 -12.36
N THR A 37 -9.54 -4.78 -13.55
CA THR A 37 -8.41 -4.85 -14.49
C THR A 37 -7.88 -3.48 -14.89
N LYS A 38 -8.74 -2.48 -15.15
CA LYS A 38 -8.34 -1.09 -15.45
C LYS A 38 -8.13 -0.26 -14.18
N ARG A 39 -9.02 -0.48 -13.20
CA ARG A 39 -8.94 0.04 -11.84
C ARG A 39 -8.83 -1.17 -10.94
N VAL A 40 -7.61 -1.51 -10.56
CA VAL A 40 -7.32 -2.68 -9.74
C VAL A 40 -7.49 -2.26 -8.28
N ARG A 41 -8.31 -2.99 -7.53
CA ARG A 41 -8.50 -2.76 -6.10
C ARG A 41 -8.00 -3.97 -5.33
N PHE A 42 -6.92 -3.78 -4.57
CA PHE A 42 -6.43 -4.74 -3.62
C PHE A 42 -7.09 -4.53 -2.25
N THR A 43 -7.47 -5.64 -1.62
CA THR A 43 -7.91 -5.70 -0.22
C THR A 43 -6.89 -6.51 0.56
N LEU A 44 -6.30 -5.91 1.60
CA LEU A 44 -5.23 -6.48 2.38
C LEU A 44 -5.76 -6.90 3.76
N ASP A 45 -5.42 -8.12 4.15
CA ASP A 45 -5.61 -8.63 5.50
C ASP A 45 -4.27 -9.06 6.12
N ALA A 46 -3.75 -8.19 6.99
CA ALA A 46 -2.52 -8.38 7.74
C ALA A 46 -1.30 -8.73 6.86
N VAL A 47 -1.24 -8.20 5.63
CA VAL A 47 -0.16 -8.45 4.66
C VAL A 47 1.16 -7.96 5.23
N LYS A 48 2.15 -8.84 5.23
CA LYS A 48 3.49 -8.56 5.78
C LYS A 48 4.51 -8.54 4.66
N LEU A 49 4.92 -7.33 4.27
CA LEU A 49 6.16 -7.15 3.52
C LEU A 49 7.37 -7.37 4.44
N VAL A 50 7.35 -6.82 5.66
CA VAL A 50 8.33 -7.07 6.72
C VAL A 50 7.68 -7.80 7.90
N ARG A 51 8.49 -8.50 8.71
CA ARG A 51 7.98 -9.46 9.72
C ARG A 51 7.02 -8.82 10.73
N ASP A 52 7.37 -7.61 11.18
CA ASP A 52 6.74 -6.98 12.35
C ASP A 52 5.76 -5.86 11.96
N LEU A 53 5.34 -5.82 10.70
CA LEU A 53 4.40 -4.82 10.20
C LEU A 53 3.30 -5.46 9.33
N PRO A 54 2.25 -6.04 9.93
CA PRO A 54 1.05 -6.41 9.20
C PRO A 54 0.33 -5.14 8.73
N VAL A 55 0.01 -5.09 7.44
CA VAL A 55 -0.71 -3.98 6.81
C VAL A 55 -2.06 -4.49 6.34
N SER A 56 -3.14 -3.84 6.76
CA SER A 56 -4.51 -4.13 6.30
C SER A 56 -5.11 -2.91 5.63
N GLY A 57 -6.16 -3.09 4.84
CA GLY A 57 -6.87 -1.97 4.20
C GLY A 57 -6.95 -2.14 2.69
N THR A 58 -6.85 -1.04 1.94
CA THR A 58 -7.04 -1.05 0.50
C THR A 58 -5.96 -0.28 -0.25
N VAL A 59 -5.62 -0.81 -1.41
CA VAL A 59 -4.78 -0.15 -2.42
C VAL A 59 -5.57 -0.13 -3.71
N THR A 60 -5.71 1.02 -4.33
CA THR A 60 -6.38 1.18 -5.62
C THR A 60 -5.40 1.72 -6.64
N TRP A 61 -5.23 1.01 -7.76
CA TRP A 61 -4.37 1.41 -8.86
C TRP A 61 -5.20 1.67 -10.12
N HIS A 62 -5.15 2.91 -10.61
CA HIS A 62 -5.69 3.30 -11.90
C HIS A 62 -4.60 3.15 -12.96
N ARG A 63 -4.57 2.00 -13.63
CA ARG A 63 -3.52 1.64 -14.59
C ARG A 63 -3.40 2.58 -15.77
N ALA A 64 -4.51 3.18 -16.21
CA ALA A 64 -4.52 4.06 -17.36
C ALA A 64 -3.80 5.40 -17.13
N ILE A 65 -3.59 5.78 -15.86
CA ILE A 65 -3.02 7.09 -15.48
C ILE A 65 -1.94 6.94 -14.39
N GLY A 66 -1.45 5.72 -14.13
CA GLY A 66 -0.47 5.41 -13.09
C GLY A 66 -0.86 5.69 -11.64
N LYS A 67 -2.03 6.28 -11.37
CA LYS A 67 -2.38 6.73 -10.01
C LYS A 67 -2.60 5.55 -9.07
N VAL A 68 -1.81 5.49 -8.01
CA VAL A 68 -2.01 4.61 -6.86
C VAL A 68 -2.59 5.42 -5.71
N SER A 69 -3.57 4.86 -5.00
CA SER A 69 -4.18 5.46 -3.82
C SER A 69 -4.32 4.42 -2.73
N VAL A 70 -4.00 4.80 -1.49
CA VAL A 70 -3.95 3.89 -0.36
C VAL A 70 -4.85 4.38 0.77
N ASP A 71 -5.49 3.43 1.45
CA ASP A 71 -6.15 3.61 2.74
C ASP A 71 -5.82 2.38 3.59
N LEU A 72 -4.79 2.53 4.43
CA LEU A 72 -4.13 1.44 5.13
C LEU A 72 -4.23 1.63 6.64
N ARG A 73 -4.30 0.50 7.34
CA ARG A 73 -4.32 0.38 8.78
C ARG A 73 -3.11 -0.44 9.24
N LEU A 74 -2.44 0.08 10.27
CA LEU A 74 -1.26 -0.52 10.89
C LEU A 74 -1.55 -0.78 12.37
N PRO A 75 -0.88 -1.75 13.02
CA PRO A 75 -0.99 -1.96 14.45
C PRO A 75 -0.62 -0.71 15.24
N ALA A 76 -1.34 -0.45 16.32
CA ALA A 76 -1.07 0.69 17.21
C ALA A 76 0.36 0.69 17.77
N SER A 77 0.95 -0.50 17.97
CA SER A 77 2.34 -0.68 18.41
C SER A 77 3.38 -0.12 17.41
N SER A 78 3.00 0.12 16.15
CA SER A 78 3.89 0.74 15.16
C SER A 78 4.02 2.26 15.30
N GLY A 79 3.25 2.89 16.21
CA GLY A 79 3.17 4.35 16.38
C GLY A 79 2.33 5.07 15.32
N VAL A 80 2.09 4.43 14.17
CA VAL A 80 1.18 4.87 13.09
C VAL A 80 -0.04 3.95 13.08
N ARG A 81 -1.23 4.52 12.92
CA ARG A 81 -2.50 3.76 12.90
C ARG A 81 -3.13 3.74 11.52
N THR A 82 -3.19 4.89 10.87
CA THR A 82 -3.72 4.99 9.50
C THR A 82 -2.74 5.69 8.58
N VAL A 83 -2.75 5.27 7.32
CA VAL A 83 -1.97 5.87 6.24
C VAL A 83 -2.92 6.00 5.04
N THR A 84 -3.20 7.24 4.64
CA THR A 84 -3.95 7.53 3.41
C THR A 84 -3.11 8.39 2.48
N GLY A 85 -3.30 8.26 1.17
CA GLY A 85 -2.62 9.14 0.22
C GLY A 85 -2.49 8.52 -1.16
N SER A 86 -1.60 9.10 -1.98
CA SER A 86 -1.44 8.69 -3.36
C SER A 86 -0.10 9.08 -3.96
N TRP A 87 0.24 8.40 -5.05
CA TRP A 87 1.35 8.74 -5.94
C TRP A 87 1.00 8.32 -7.38
N ASN A 88 1.86 8.67 -8.33
CA ASN A 88 1.82 8.14 -9.69
C ASN A 88 2.96 7.13 -9.86
N ALA A 89 2.62 5.89 -10.22
CA ALA A 89 3.57 4.79 -10.42
C ALA A 89 4.22 4.79 -11.82
N ASP A 90 3.68 5.57 -12.77
CA ASP A 90 4.18 5.65 -14.16
C ASP A 90 5.09 6.87 -14.38
N THR A 91 5.23 7.74 -13.37
CA THR A 91 6.01 8.98 -13.47
C THR A 91 7.35 8.82 -12.77
N ASP A 92 8.43 8.90 -13.55
CA ASP A 92 9.80 8.89 -13.02
C ASP A 92 10.03 10.02 -12.02
N GLY A 93 10.58 9.67 -10.86
CA GLY A 93 10.84 10.63 -9.78
C GLY A 93 9.57 11.18 -9.11
N ALA A 94 8.41 10.53 -9.29
CA ALA A 94 7.20 10.90 -8.57
C ALA A 94 7.42 10.90 -7.05
N LEU A 95 6.67 11.75 -6.37
CA LEU A 95 6.62 11.76 -4.91
C LEU A 95 5.30 11.13 -4.44
N ALA A 96 5.38 10.34 -3.38
CA ALA A 96 4.22 9.94 -2.61
C ALA A 96 3.91 11.00 -1.57
N THR A 97 2.65 11.41 -1.47
CA THR A 97 2.14 12.28 -0.41
C THR A 97 1.15 11.50 0.42
N LEU A 98 1.51 11.23 1.67
CA LEU A 98 0.73 10.41 2.59
C LEU A 98 0.36 11.20 3.85
N ARG A 99 -0.93 11.20 4.18
CA ARG A 99 -1.45 11.61 5.48
C ARG A 99 -1.43 10.42 6.42
N VAL A 100 -0.76 10.58 7.55
CA VAL A 100 -0.69 9.56 8.60
C VAL A 100 -1.41 10.04 9.84
N THR A 101 -2.06 9.14 10.56
CA THR A 101 -2.53 9.40 11.92
C THR A 101 -1.92 8.36 12.85
N GLY A 102 -1.47 8.81 14.03
CA GLY A 102 -0.76 7.95 14.97
C GLY A 102 -0.76 8.50 16.38
N ALA A 103 0.12 7.98 17.22
CA ALA A 103 0.24 8.37 18.63
C ALA A 103 0.61 9.86 18.81
N LEU A 104 1.31 10.44 17.84
CA LEU A 104 1.76 11.84 17.84
C LEU A 104 0.76 12.79 17.14
N GLY A 105 -0.43 12.31 16.78
CA GLY A 105 -1.41 13.08 16.00
C GLY A 105 -1.25 12.92 14.48
N PRO A 106 -1.95 13.74 13.69
CA PRO A 106 -1.90 13.69 12.24
C PRO A 106 -0.65 14.39 11.68
N ALA A 107 -0.06 13.83 10.64
CA ALA A 107 1.03 14.45 9.89
C ALA A 107 0.91 14.15 8.38
N THR A 108 1.49 15.01 7.56
CA THR A 108 1.65 14.78 6.12
C THR A 108 3.11 14.53 5.84
N LEU A 109 3.41 13.44 5.14
CA LEU A 109 4.75 13.02 4.77
C LEU A 109 4.85 12.98 3.24
N THR A 110 5.97 13.48 2.73
CA THR A 110 6.31 13.40 1.31
C THR A 110 7.67 12.74 1.15
N PHE A 111 7.76 11.77 0.26
CA PHE A 111 8.98 11.02 -0.04
C PHE A 111 8.93 10.47 -1.47
N PRO A 112 10.07 10.06 -2.08
CA PRO A 112 10.05 9.40 -3.39
C PRO A 112 9.04 8.26 -3.43
N ALA A 113 8.25 8.19 -4.50
CA ALA A 113 7.34 7.08 -4.71
C ALA A 113 8.12 5.75 -4.71
N PRO A 114 7.52 4.68 -4.16
CA PRO A 114 8.12 3.34 -4.18
C PRO A 114 8.50 2.87 -5.58
#